data_AF-A0A3C0U4B2-F1
#
_entry.id   AF-A0A3C0U4B2-F1
#
_cell.length_a   1.000
_cell.length_b   1.000
_cell.length_c   1.000
_cell.angle_alpha   90.00
_cell.angle_beta   90.00
_cell.angle_gamma   90.00
#
_symmetry.space_group_name_H-M   'P 1'
#
loop_
_entity.id
_entity.type
_entity.pdbx_description
1 polymer ?
#
loop_
_entity_poly.entity_id
_entity_poly.type
_entity_poly.pdbx_seq_one_letter_code
_entity_poly.pdbx_strand_id
1 'polypeptide(L)'
;EEIAKNWCENNEKTTTFLSDKNHLVVRYEDLLLAPERELENVCDFLGLHYHPQMATYYLLNDEPTETIGWKKKTLEPVDPKRAGVFRNTLDLDAQKLLWNLSKTTLEKFGYSA
;
A
#
# COMPACT_ATOMS: atom_id res chain seq x y z
N GLU A 1 1.39 16.98 12.14
CA GLU A 1 2.61 17.42 11.43
C GLU A 1 3.75 16.40 11.48
N GLU A 2 4.15 15.95 12.67
CA GLU A 2 5.25 14.98 12.84
C GLU A 2 5.07 13.69 12.03
N ILE A 3 3.86 13.13 12.01
CA ILE A 3 3.53 11.93 11.24
C ILE A 3 3.83 12.13 9.74
N ALA A 4 3.44 13.27 9.17
CA ALA A 4 3.66 13.57 7.76
C ALA A 4 5.16 13.73 7.43
N LYS A 5 5.91 14.40 8.32
CA LYS A 5 7.37 14.54 8.20
C LYS A 5 8.08 13.18 8.28
N ASN A 6 7.76 12.38 9.29
CA ASN A 6 8.33 11.04 9.45
C ASN A 6 8.00 10.14 8.25
N TRP A 7 6.78 10.21 7.72
CA TRP A 7 6.39 9.49 6.51
C TRP A 7 7.24 9.93 5.31
N CYS A 8 7.44 11.23 5.10
CA CYS A 8 8.29 11.74 4.02
C CYS A 8 9.74 11.28 4.15
N GLU A 9 10.33 11.45 5.34
CA GLU A 9 11.72 11.07 5.60
C GLU A 9 11.96 9.57 5.40
N ASN A 10 11.03 8.72 5.85
CA ASN A 10 11.16 7.28 5.71
C ASN A 10 11.08 6.84 4.25
N ASN A 11 10.17 7.44 3.48
CA ASN A 11 10.06 7.13 2.05
C ASN A 11 11.26 7.64 1.25
N GLU A 12 11.79 8.82 1.57
CA GLU A 12 13.01 9.33 0.91
C GLU A 12 14.24 8.47 1.24
N LYS A 13 14.42 8.06 2.51
CA LYS A 13 15.49 7.14 2.91
C LYS A 13 15.35 5.79 2.20
N THR A 14 14.14 5.25 2.12
CA THR A 14 13.87 3.98 1.44
C THR A 14 14.14 4.08 -0.06
N THR A 15 13.67 5.14 -0.72
CA THR A 15 13.90 5.36 -2.16
C THR A 15 15.39 5.53 -2.46
N THR A 16 16.10 6.28 -1.61
CA THR A 16 17.55 6.45 -1.73
C THR A 16 18.26 5.11 -1.58
N PHE A 17 17.89 4.33 -0.57
CA PHE A 17 18.45 3.00 -0.34
C PHE A 17 18.17 2.03 -1.49
N LEU A 18 17.00 2.11 -2.13
CA LEU A 18 16.63 1.23 -3.25
C LEU A 18 17.10 1.73 -4.62
N SER A 19 17.66 2.94 -4.72
CA SER A 19 17.94 3.61 -6.00
C SER A 19 18.84 2.82 -6.96
N ASP A 20 19.74 1.99 -6.43
CA ASP A 20 20.65 1.13 -7.19
C ASP A 20 20.24 -0.35 -7.20
N LYS A 21 19.09 -0.68 -6.63
CA LYS A 21 18.60 -2.06 -6.44
C LYS A 21 17.47 -2.34 -7.41
N ASN A 22 17.40 -3.59 -7.87
CA ASN A 22 16.22 -4.06 -8.59
C ASN A 22 15.04 -4.12 -7.62
N HIS A 23 14.05 -3.24 -7.78
CA HIS A 23 12.91 -3.13 -6.88
C HIS A 23 11.63 -2.78 -7.66
N LEU A 24 10.49 -3.13 -7.07
CA LEU A 24 9.16 -2.78 -7.55
C LEU A 24 8.42 -2.04 -6.44
N VAL A 25 7.82 -0.89 -6.77
CA VAL A 25 6.94 -0.15 -5.86
C VAL A 25 5.50 -0.51 -6.20
N VAL A 26 4.80 -1.10 -5.23
CA VAL A 26 3.38 -1.45 -5.37
C VAL A 26 2.56 -0.45 -4.57
N ARG A 27 1.67 0.28 -5.24
CA ARG A 27 0.79 1.24 -4.58
C ARG A 27 -0.38 0.50 -3.93
N TYR A 28 -0.59 0.75 -2.65
CA TYR A 28 -1.64 0.10 -1.86
C TYR A 28 -3.02 0.24 -2.50
N GLU A 29 -3.38 1.44 -2.95
CA GLU A 29 -4.68 1.71 -3.56
C GLU A 29 -4.88 0.93 -4.86
N ASP A 30 -3.85 0.79 -5.70
CA ASP A 30 -3.97 0.05 -6.96
C ASP A 30 -4.17 -1.44 -6.69
N LEU A 31 -3.45 -1.99 -5.71
CA LEU A 31 -3.62 -3.37 -5.26
C LEU A 31 -5.03 -3.62 -4.72
N LEU A 32 -5.65 -2.64 -4.06
CA LEU A 32 -7.03 -2.77 -3.60
C LEU A 32 -8.06 -2.71 -4.74
N LEU A 33 -7.82 -1.86 -5.74
CA LEU A 33 -8.76 -1.59 -6.84
C LEU A 33 -8.65 -2.61 -7.99
N ALA A 34 -7.46 -3.16 -8.21
CA ALA A 34 -7.17 -4.10 -9.29
C ALA A 34 -6.20 -5.21 -8.82
N PRO A 35 -6.59 -6.02 -7.82
CA PRO A 35 -5.70 -6.97 -7.17
C PRO A 35 -5.07 -7.98 -8.13
N GLU A 36 -5.84 -8.57 -9.06
CA GLU A 36 -5.33 -9.56 -10.01
C GLU A 36 -4.21 -8.98 -10.89
N ARG A 37 -4.47 -7.81 -11.50
CA ARG A 37 -3.50 -7.11 -12.34
C ARG A 37 -2.22 -6.76 -11.58
N GLU A 38 -2.34 -6.21 -10.37
CA GLU A 38 -1.16 -5.81 -9.60
C GLU A 38 -0.39 -7.05 -9.09
N LEU A 39 -1.06 -8.15 -8.77
CA LEU A 39 -0.42 -9.41 -8.42
C LEU A 39 0.29 -10.06 -9.62
N GLU A 40 -0.26 -9.96 -10.82
CA GLU A 40 0.42 -10.37 -12.07
C GLU A 40 1.70 -9.57 -12.28
N ASN A 41 1.65 -8.24 -12.18
CA ASN A 41 2.84 -7.37 -12.27
C ASN A 41 3.93 -7.76 -11.25
N VAL A 42 3.52 -8.08 -10.02
CA VAL A 42 4.44 -8.54 -8.96
C VAL A 42 5.03 -9.92 -9.30
N CYS A 43 4.22 -10.85 -9.79
CA CYS A 43 4.69 -12.18 -10.20
C CYS A 43 5.70 -12.07 -11.34
N ASP A 44 5.40 -11.27 -12.37
CA ASP A 44 6.29 -11.01 -13.50
C ASP A 44 7.62 -10.41 -13.04
N PHE A 45 7.59 -9.44 -12.12
CA PHE A 45 8.80 -8.86 -11.54
C PHE A 45 9.64 -9.89 -10.76
N LEU A 46 8.99 -10.82 -10.07
CA LEU A 46 9.65 -11.90 -9.31
C LEU A 46 10.03 -13.11 -10.18
N GLY A 47 9.64 -13.17 -11.45
CA GLY A 47 9.84 -14.33 -12.32
C GLY A 47 8.97 -15.54 -11.94
N LEU A 48 7.79 -15.29 -11.38
CA LEU A 48 6.82 -16.29 -10.96
C LEU A 48 5.61 -16.30 -11.89
N HIS A 49 4.89 -17.43 -11.93
CA HIS A 49 3.58 -17.48 -12.58
C HIS A 49 2.49 -17.04 -11.62
N TYR A 50 1.61 -16.15 -12.08
CA TYR A 50 0.41 -15.78 -11.34
C TYR A 50 -0.51 -16.99 -11.15
N HIS A 51 -1.12 -17.09 -9.97
CA HIS A 51 -2.14 -18.09 -9.67
C HIS A 51 -3.38 -17.40 -9.09
N PRO A 52 -4.61 -17.65 -9.62
CA PRO A 52 -5.82 -16.97 -9.16
C PRO A 52 -6.10 -17.06 -7.65
N GLN A 53 -5.64 -18.15 -7.01
CA GLN A 53 -5.77 -18.32 -5.56
C GLN A 53 -5.05 -17.24 -4.75
N MET A 54 -4.06 -16.53 -5.32
CA MET A 54 -3.39 -15.40 -4.66
C MET A 54 -4.38 -14.27 -4.35
N ALA A 55 -5.39 -14.05 -5.21
CA ALA A 55 -6.45 -13.06 -4.97
C ALA A 55 -7.51 -13.54 -3.95
N THR A 56 -7.61 -14.86 -3.75
CA THR A 56 -8.53 -15.48 -2.79
C THR A 56 -7.82 -16.03 -1.55
N TYR A 57 -6.72 -15.39 -1.12
CA TYR A 57 -5.88 -15.83 0.00
C TYR A 57 -6.68 -16.07 1.31
N TYR A 58 -7.75 -15.31 1.50
CA TYR A 58 -8.60 -15.38 2.68
C TYR A 58 -9.42 -16.68 2.79
N LEU A 59 -9.57 -17.44 1.69
CA LEU A 59 -10.31 -18.72 1.69
C LEU A 59 -9.50 -19.88 2.28
N LEU A 60 -8.17 -19.81 2.20
CA LEU A 60 -7.24 -20.85 2.62
C LEU A 60 -6.18 -20.23 3.55
N ASN A 61 -6.65 -19.58 4.60
CA ASN A 61 -5.76 -18.92 5.55
C ASN A 61 -5.35 -19.90 6.66
N ASP A 62 -4.07 -20.29 6.67
CA ASP A 62 -3.45 -21.22 7.62
C ASP A 62 -2.67 -20.48 8.73
N GLU A 63 -3.02 -19.20 9.00
CA GLU A 63 -2.36 -18.38 10.01
C GLU A 63 -2.53 -18.94 11.44
N PRO A 64 -1.43 -19.11 12.20
CA PRO A 64 -1.50 -19.55 13.59
C PRO A 64 -2.33 -18.61 14.46
N THR A 65 -3.13 -19.16 15.38
CA THR A 65 -3.99 -18.38 16.28
C THR A 65 -3.21 -17.34 17.10
N GLU A 66 -1.95 -17.61 17.39
CA GLU A 66 -1.04 -16.76 18.15
C GLU A 66 -0.63 -15.48 17.39
N THR A 67 -0.67 -15.49 16.04
CA THR A 67 -0.30 -14.34 15.18
C THR A 67 -1.50 -13.56 14.64
N ILE A 68 -2.73 -13.99 14.94
CA ILE A 68 -3.97 -13.41 14.40
C ILE A 68 -4.25 -11.97 14.87
N GLY A 69 -3.72 -11.55 16.02
CA GLY A 69 -4.09 -10.28 16.66
C GLY A 69 -3.97 -9.04 15.75
N TRP A 70 -2.90 -8.95 14.95
CA TRP A 70 -2.68 -7.86 13.99
C TRP A 70 -2.98 -8.26 12.52
N LYS A 71 -3.18 -9.56 12.26
CA LYS A 71 -3.46 -10.11 10.92
C LYS A 71 -4.94 -10.35 10.66
N LYS A 72 -5.84 -10.01 11.58
CA LYS A 72 -7.28 -10.29 11.44
C LYS A 72 -7.90 -9.86 10.10
N LYS A 73 -7.44 -8.74 9.52
CA LYS A 73 -7.92 -8.27 8.20
C LYS A 73 -7.46 -9.13 7.02
N THR A 74 -6.42 -9.93 7.16
CA THR A 74 -5.97 -10.87 6.12
C THR A 74 -6.81 -12.16 6.12
N LEU A 75 -7.84 -12.24 6.97
CA LEU A 75 -8.89 -13.27 6.91
C LEU A 75 -10.09 -12.82 6.07
N GLU A 76 -10.06 -11.60 5.55
CA GLU A 76 -11.14 -11.00 4.75
C GLU A 76 -10.65 -10.77 3.32
N PRO A 77 -11.56 -10.74 2.32
CA PRO A 77 -11.21 -10.30 0.98
C PRO A 77 -10.66 -8.88 0.99
N VAL A 78 -9.91 -8.56 -0.07
CA VAL A 78 -9.50 -7.20 -0.37
C VAL A 78 -10.75 -6.29 -0.44
N ASP A 79 -10.75 -5.20 0.33
CA ASP A 79 -11.84 -4.22 0.33
C ASP A 79 -11.44 -2.98 -0.48
N PRO A 80 -11.95 -2.79 -1.72
CA PRO A 80 -11.64 -1.63 -2.53
C PRO A 80 -12.11 -0.31 -1.90
N LYS A 81 -13.11 -0.35 -0.99
CA LYS A 81 -13.60 0.84 -0.29
C LYS A 81 -12.56 1.42 0.67
N ARG A 82 -11.51 0.66 0.98
CA ARG A 82 -10.39 1.11 1.80
C ARG A 82 -9.42 2.04 1.06
N ALA A 83 -9.45 2.05 -0.27
CA ALA A 83 -8.62 2.93 -1.07
C ALA A 83 -8.98 4.39 -0.78
N GLY A 84 -8.00 5.16 -0.28
CA GLY A 84 -8.19 6.58 0.00
C GLY A 84 -9.15 6.93 1.14
N VAL A 85 -9.49 6.00 2.05
CA VAL A 85 -10.41 6.25 3.18
C VAL A 85 -10.04 7.47 4.01
N PHE A 86 -8.75 7.81 4.10
CA PHE A 86 -8.29 8.98 4.84
C PHE A 86 -8.97 10.28 4.39
N ARG A 87 -9.37 10.38 3.11
CA ARG A 87 -10.09 11.54 2.54
C ARG A 87 -11.48 11.74 3.15
N ASN A 88 -12.06 10.67 3.69
CA ASN A 88 -13.38 10.68 4.31
C ASN A 88 -13.30 10.65 5.85
N THR A 89 -12.15 10.31 6.43
CA THR A 89 -11.99 10.22 7.89
C THR A 89 -11.26 11.42 8.50
N LEU A 90 -10.43 12.11 7.72
CA LEU A 90 -9.76 13.33 8.14
C LEU A 90 -10.60 14.55 7.74
N ASP A 91 -10.65 15.57 8.60
CA ASP A 91 -11.25 16.85 8.23
C ASP A 91 -10.43 17.55 7.12
N LEU A 92 -11.03 18.55 6.48
CA LEU A 92 -10.44 19.24 5.34
C LEU A 92 -9.14 19.97 5.69
N ASP A 93 -9.00 20.47 6.92
CA ASP A 93 -7.80 21.21 7.33
C ASP A 93 -6.64 20.25 7.58
N ALA A 94 -6.91 19.10 8.20
CA ALA A 94 -5.96 18.01 8.33
C ALA A 94 -5.51 17.45 6.98
N GLN A 95 -6.43 17.29 6.03
CA GLN A 95 -6.11 16.87 4.66
C GLN A 95 -5.20 17.88 3.95
N LYS A 96 -5.53 19.17 4.01
CA LYS A 96 -4.70 20.25 3.45
C LYS A 96 -3.33 20.31 4.10
N LEU A 97 -3.26 20.19 5.43
CA LEU A 97 -1.99 20.19 6.16
C LEU A 97 -1.11 19.01 5.73
N LEU A 98 -1.68 17.80 5.65
CA LEU A 98 -0.96 16.60 5.21
C LEU A 98 -0.43 16.77 3.77
N TRP A 99 -1.29 17.26 2.87
CA TRP A 99 -0.90 17.55 1.49
C TRP A 99 0.24 18.57 1.45
N ASN A 100 0.10 19.72 2.10
CA ASN A 100 1.11 20.78 2.08
C ASN A 100 2.46 20.32 2.63
N LEU A 101 2.46 19.50 3.68
CA LEU A 101 3.68 18.96 4.27
C LEU A 101 4.34 17.86 3.44
N SER A 102 3.55 17.10 2.67
CA SER A 102 4.01 15.87 2.02
C SER A 102 3.97 15.93 0.49
N LYS A 103 3.57 17.06 -0.08
CA LYS A 103 3.25 17.24 -1.50
C LYS A 103 4.31 16.64 -2.42
N THR A 104 5.56 17.07 -2.27
CA THR A 104 6.67 16.63 -3.13
C THR A 104 6.85 15.12 -3.10
N THR A 105 6.80 14.52 -1.92
CA THR A 105 6.93 13.06 -1.75
C THR A 105 5.71 12.34 -2.32
N LEU A 106 4.49 12.85 -2.06
CA LEU A 106 3.25 12.28 -2.59
C LEU A 106 3.22 12.29 -4.13
N GLU A 107 3.59 13.41 -4.75
CA GLU A 107 3.66 13.54 -6.21
C GLU A 107 4.70 12.57 -6.81
N LYS A 108 5.84 12.36 -6.15
CA LYS A 108 6.86 11.37 -6.54
C LYS A 108 6.32 9.93 -6.55
N PHE A 109 5.36 9.60 -5.69
CA PHE A 109 4.66 8.31 -5.67
C PHE A 109 3.34 8.33 -6.49
N GLY A 110 3.11 9.37 -7.29
CA GLY A 110 1.97 9.44 -8.21
C GLY A 110 0.63 9.79 -7.55
N TYR A 111 0.64 10.41 -6.37
CA TYR A 111 -0.56 10.94 -5.74
C TYR A 111 -0.84 12.39 -6.15
N SER A 112 -2.12 12.71 -6.36
CA SER A 112 -2.61 14.07 -6.61
C SER A 112 -3.52 14.56 -5.48
N ALA A 113 -3.65 15.89 -5.38
CA ALA A 113 -4.57 16.55 -4.45
C ALA A 113 -6.03 16.16 -4.74
#